data_AF-A0A946XJQ0-F1
#
_entry.id   AF-A0A946XJQ0-F1
#
_cell.length_a   1.000
_cell.length_b   1.000
_cell.length_c   1.000
_cell.angle_alpha   90.00
_cell.angle_beta   90.00
_cell.angle_gamma   90.00
#
_symmetry.space_group_name_H-M   'P 1'
#
loop_
_entity.id
_entity.type
_entity.pdbx_description
1 polymer ?
#
loop_
_entity_poly.entity_id
_entity_poly.type
_entity_poly.pdbx_seq_one_letter_code
_entity_poly.pdbx_strand_id
1 'polypeptide(L)'
;MTIPKTKKVYKTYSKTYKQNCFNAWYSRGKPGLGSFVKEMDEDEYGRTPSHAIVVNWRHEDSWDVHADDLDAKAEAIVDDELVNHRVLMLKQMASKGKELQKMGIEWIRENKFDTSSSAVSAIFKGAELERTSRGISERLVKMLKMSDETLLLEAQKLLEKASDSGEIIDMEVTEEEVE
;
A
#
# COMPACT_ATOMS: atom_id res chain seq x y z
N MET A 1 2.85 26.93 -64.52
CA MET A 1 3.77 27.04 -63.38
C MET A 1 3.26 26.15 -62.27
N THR A 2 3.90 25.01 -62.05
CA THR A 2 3.53 24.03 -61.03
C THR A 2 4.24 24.39 -59.73
N ILE A 3 3.49 24.78 -58.70
CA ILE A 3 4.03 25.11 -57.37
C ILE A 3 4.56 23.81 -56.75
N PRO A 4 5.84 23.71 -56.37
CA PRO A 4 6.37 22.52 -55.73
C PRO A 4 5.73 22.35 -54.35
N LYS A 5 5.04 21.22 -54.14
CA LYS A 5 4.51 20.85 -52.82
C LYS A 5 5.69 20.48 -51.90
N THR A 6 6.12 21.40 -51.05
CA THR A 6 7.09 21.11 -49.99
C THR A 6 6.49 20.12 -48.99
N LYS A 7 7.05 18.91 -48.93
CA LYS A 7 6.68 17.88 -47.95
C LYS A 7 7.15 18.35 -46.58
N LYS A 8 6.23 18.82 -45.72
CA LYS A 8 6.54 19.19 -44.33
C LYS A 8 7.00 17.92 -43.60
N VAL A 9 8.29 17.84 -43.26
CA VAL A 9 8.83 16.79 -42.40
C VAL A 9 8.60 17.25 -40.96
N TYR A 10 7.62 16.67 -40.29
CA TYR A 10 7.36 16.94 -38.88
C TYR A 10 8.44 16.24 -38.06
N LYS A 11 9.33 17.01 -37.41
CA LYS A 11 10.26 16.45 -36.42
C LYS A 11 9.46 16.01 -35.19
N THR A 12 9.40 14.70 -34.96
CA THR A 12 8.79 14.10 -33.77
C THR A 12 9.49 14.59 -32.49
N TYR A 13 8.75 14.71 -31.39
CA TYR A 13 9.32 15.00 -30.07
C TYR A 13 10.07 13.78 -29.53
N SER A 14 11.14 14.01 -28.77
CA SER A 14 11.93 12.91 -28.18
C SER A 14 11.10 12.14 -27.15
N LYS A 15 11.37 10.84 -27.00
CA LYS A 15 10.70 10.00 -25.98
C LYS A 15 10.94 10.54 -24.57
N THR A 16 12.17 10.99 -24.30
CA THR A 16 12.56 11.60 -23.03
C THR A 16 11.74 12.84 -22.74
N TYR A 17 11.55 13.72 -23.73
CA TYR A 17 10.73 14.91 -23.56
C TYR A 17 9.27 14.54 -23.26
N LYS A 18 8.67 13.61 -24.01
CA LYS A 18 7.31 13.12 -23.75
C LYS A 18 7.17 12.56 -22.32
N GLN A 19 8.16 11.78 -21.85
CA GLN A 19 8.16 11.23 -20.50
C GLN A 19 8.26 12.32 -19.43
N ASN A 20 9.09 13.35 -19.64
CA ASN A 20 9.18 14.49 -18.73
C ASN A 20 7.85 15.25 -18.67
N CYS A 21 7.17 15.39 -19.81
CA CYS A 21 5.84 15.98 -19.87
C CYS A 21 4.80 15.16 -19.09
N PHE A 22 4.83 13.83 -19.24
CA PHE A 22 3.99 12.94 -18.43
C PHE A 22 4.26 13.12 -16.93
N ASN A 23 5.53 13.07 -16.51
CA ASN A 23 5.92 13.22 -15.11
C ASN A 23 5.47 14.58 -14.53
N ALA A 24 5.60 15.66 -15.31
CA ALA A 24 5.15 16.99 -14.92
C ALA A 24 3.61 17.08 -14.82
N TRP A 25 2.89 16.42 -15.72
CA TRP A 25 1.43 16.34 -15.66
C TRP A 25 0.96 15.54 -14.44
N TYR A 26 1.55 14.37 -14.21
CA TYR A 26 1.22 13.49 -13.11
C TYR A 26 1.52 14.14 -11.75
N SER A 27 2.72 14.72 -11.57
CA SER A 27 3.12 15.38 -10.32
C SER A 27 2.29 16.62 -9.94
N ARG A 28 1.59 17.24 -10.90
CA ARG A 28 0.66 18.36 -10.66
C ARG A 28 -0.77 17.92 -10.35
N GLY A 29 -1.01 16.62 -10.14
CA GLY A 29 -2.34 16.10 -9.82
C GLY A 29 -3.23 15.95 -11.04
N LYS A 30 -2.66 15.60 -12.20
CA LYS A 30 -3.40 15.28 -13.44
C LYS A 30 -4.33 16.42 -13.90
N PRO A 31 -3.84 17.68 -14.03
CA PRO A 31 -4.68 18.81 -14.43
C PRO A 31 -5.22 18.64 -15.86
N GLY A 32 -6.27 19.38 -16.20
CA GLY A 32 -6.79 19.43 -17.57
C GLY A 32 -5.71 19.85 -18.58
N LEU A 33 -5.65 19.18 -19.74
CA LEU A 33 -4.60 19.40 -20.74
C LEU A 33 -4.55 20.85 -21.26
N GLY A 34 -5.68 21.55 -21.29
CA GLY A 34 -5.76 22.94 -21.75
C GLY A 34 -4.97 23.94 -20.90
N SER A 35 -4.96 23.78 -19.57
CA SER A 35 -4.12 24.59 -18.67
C SER A 35 -2.70 24.07 -18.64
N PHE A 36 -2.52 22.75 -18.61
CA PHE A 36 -1.21 22.09 -18.55
C PHE A 36 -0.29 22.52 -19.71
N VAL A 37 -0.79 22.50 -20.95
CA VAL A 37 0.00 22.82 -22.16
C VAL A 37 0.62 24.22 -22.12
N LYS A 38 -0.01 25.18 -21.44
CA LYS A 38 0.49 26.56 -21.33
C LYS A 38 1.71 26.68 -20.40
N GLU A 39 1.92 25.69 -19.55
CA GLU A 39 2.94 25.68 -18.50
C GLU A 39 3.99 24.58 -18.76
N MET A 40 4.02 24.03 -19.98
CA MET A 40 5.00 23.03 -20.39
C MET A 40 6.32 23.70 -20.77
N ASP A 41 7.41 23.09 -20.33
CA ASP A 41 8.75 23.50 -20.71
C ASP A 41 9.01 23.23 -22.21
N GLU A 42 9.93 23.99 -22.79
CA GLU A 42 10.37 23.78 -24.16
C GLU A 42 11.16 22.48 -24.32
N ASP A 43 11.10 21.87 -25.50
CA ASP A 43 11.93 20.72 -25.84
C ASP A 43 13.40 21.09 -26.10
N GLU A 44 14.24 20.10 -26.38
CA GLU A 44 15.67 20.25 -26.72
C GLU A 44 15.93 21.20 -27.92
N TYR A 45 14.90 21.58 -28.66
CA TYR A 45 14.93 22.46 -29.83
C TYR A 45 14.14 23.76 -29.62
N GLY A 46 13.73 24.08 -28.38
CA GLY A 46 12.96 25.29 -28.07
C GLY A 46 11.49 25.22 -28.48
N ARG A 47 10.90 24.03 -28.63
CA ARG A 47 9.52 23.83 -29.12
C ARG A 47 8.60 23.41 -27.99
N THR A 48 7.40 24.00 -27.97
CA THR A 48 6.31 23.56 -27.11
C THR A 48 5.25 22.80 -27.91
N PRO A 49 4.76 21.65 -27.41
CA PRO A 49 3.72 20.90 -28.08
C PRO A 49 2.39 21.66 -28.03
N SER A 50 1.62 21.57 -29.12
CA SER A 50 0.26 22.10 -29.11
C SER A 50 -0.67 21.19 -28.32
N HIS A 51 -1.83 21.71 -27.90
CA HIS A 51 -2.84 20.92 -27.18
C HIS A 51 -3.21 19.62 -27.91
N ALA A 52 -3.37 19.66 -29.23
CA ALA A 52 -3.69 18.47 -30.04
C ALA A 52 -2.58 17.41 -29.98
N ILE A 53 -1.31 17.83 -29.93
CA ILE A 53 -0.17 16.90 -29.85
C ILE A 53 -0.16 16.19 -28.49
N VAL A 54 -0.40 16.92 -27.40
CA VAL A 54 -0.42 16.35 -26.04
C VAL A 54 -1.64 15.44 -25.83
N VAL A 55 -2.80 15.77 -26.40
CA VAL A 55 -3.97 14.88 -26.44
C VAL A 55 -3.61 13.55 -27.11
N ASN A 56 -2.92 13.61 -28.26
CA ASN A 56 -2.48 12.39 -28.93
C ASN A 56 -1.49 11.59 -28.07
N TRP A 57 -0.56 12.23 -27.37
CA TRP A 57 0.34 11.52 -26.45
C TRP A 57 -0.39 10.86 -25.30
N ARG A 58 -1.34 11.56 -24.68
CA ARG A 58 -2.16 11.00 -23.61
C ARG A 58 -2.84 9.71 -24.05
N HIS A 59 -3.36 9.67 -25.27
CA HIS A 59 -4.00 8.48 -25.84
C HIS A 59 -2.99 7.41 -26.30
N GLU A 60 -2.03 7.76 -27.16
CA GLU A 60 -1.06 6.82 -27.75
C GLU A 60 -0.15 6.20 -26.69
N ASP A 61 0.34 7.02 -25.76
CA ASP A 61 1.25 6.60 -24.69
C ASP A 61 0.48 6.20 -23.40
N SER A 62 -0.86 6.16 -23.45
CA SER A 62 -1.76 5.68 -22.38
C SER A 62 -1.45 6.28 -21.00
N TRP A 63 -1.35 7.61 -20.94
CA TRP A 63 -0.94 8.31 -19.71
C TRP A 63 -1.88 8.04 -18.53
N ASP A 64 -3.18 7.90 -18.78
CA ASP A 64 -4.15 7.63 -17.72
C ASP A 64 -3.89 6.27 -17.06
N VAL A 65 -3.72 5.21 -17.86
CA VAL A 65 -3.40 3.86 -17.36
C VAL A 65 -2.05 3.86 -16.64
N HIS A 66 -1.05 4.56 -17.18
CA HIS A 66 0.26 4.65 -16.53
C HIS A 66 0.19 5.38 -15.19
N ALA A 67 -0.63 6.43 -15.09
CA ALA A 67 -0.83 7.14 -13.85
C ALA A 67 -1.56 6.28 -12.81
N ASP A 68 -2.59 5.53 -13.22
CA ASP A 68 -3.31 4.61 -12.33
C ASP A 68 -2.38 3.49 -11.81
N ASP A 69 -1.50 2.96 -12.66
CA ASP A 69 -0.45 2.00 -12.27
C ASP A 69 0.54 2.59 -11.24
N LEU A 70 0.88 3.87 -11.36
CA LEU A 70 1.76 4.55 -10.41
C LEU A 70 1.05 4.82 -9.08
N ASP A 71 -0.22 5.23 -9.14
CA ASP A 71 -1.06 5.44 -7.97
C ASP A 71 -1.22 4.13 -7.19
N ALA A 72 -1.56 3.02 -7.87
CA ALA A 72 -1.68 1.70 -7.25
C ALA A 72 -0.37 1.22 -6.59
N LYS A 73 0.78 1.47 -7.23
CA LYS A 73 2.09 1.15 -6.65
C LYS A 73 2.40 2.00 -5.43
N ALA A 74 2.05 3.29 -5.46
CA ALA A 74 2.26 4.19 -4.34
C ALA A 74 1.39 3.76 -3.14
N GLU A 75 0.12 3.42 -3.38
CA GLU A 75 -0.77 2.87 -2.36
C GLU A 75 -0.22 1.59 -1.73
N ALA A 76 0.23 0.64 -2.56
CA ALA A 76 0.84 -0.60 -2.06
C ALA A 76 2.07 -0.36 -1.18
N ILE A 77 2.92 0.62 -1.54
CA ILE A 77 4.09 1.00 -0.73
C ILE A 77 3.67 1.58 0.62
N VAL A 78 2.66 2.47 0.63
CA VAL A 78 2.15 3.08 1.86
C VAL A 78 1.54 2.02 2.78
N ASP A 79 0.78 1.08 2.22
CA ASP A 79 0.21 -0.04 2.97
C ASP A 79 1.31 -0.93 3.58
N ASP A 80 2.34 -1.28 2.80
CA ASP A 80 3.50 -2.03 3.28
C ASP A 80 4.22 -1.30 4.42
N GLU A 81 4.43 0.01 4.31
CA GLU A 81 5.04 0.83 5.37
C GLU A 81 4.19 0.83 6.64
N LEU A 82 2.88 0.96 6.52
CA LEU A 82 1.95 0.98 7.65
C LEU A 82 1.95 -0.37 8.37
N VAL A 83 1.92 -1.49 7.63
CA VAL A 83 2.02 -2.83 8.21
C VAL A 83 3.38 -3.04 8.88
N ASN A 84 4.47 -2.62 8.25
CA ASN A 84 5.82 -2.71 8.85
C ASN A 84 5.93 -1.91 10.14
N HIS A 85 5.38 -0.70 10.19
CA HIS A 85 5.31 0.11 11.40
C HIS A 85 4.50 -0.60 12.50
N ARG A 86 3.37 -1.22 12.16
CA ARG A 86 2.57 -2.01 13.11
C ARG A 86 3.33 -3.21 13.64
N VAL A 87 4.08 -3.92 12.80
CA VAL A 87 4.95 -5.03 13.20
C VAL A 87 6.04 -4.55 14.15
N LEU A 88 6.67 -3.40 13.88
CA LEU A 88 7.69 -2.81 14.75
C LEU A 88 7.13 -2.54 16.15
N MET A 89 5.96 -1.90 16.23
CA MET A 89 5.29 -1.61 17.50
C MET A 89 5.00 -2.88 18.30
N LEU A 90 4.47 -3.92 17.65
CA LEU A 90 4.17 -5.20 18.32
C LEU A 90 5.44 -5.87 18.84
N LYS A 91 6.56 -5.81 18.10
CA LYS A 91 7.86 -6.30 18.58
C LYS A 91 8.35 -5.51 19.79
N GLN A 92 8.20 -4.19 19.78
CA GLN A 92 8.55 -3.34 20.92
C GLN A 92 7.69 -3.68 22.15
N MET A 93 6.38 -3.88 21.96
CA MET A 93 5.48 -4.33 23.03
C MET A 93 5.93 -5.68 23.61
N ALA A 94 6.23 -6.66 22.76
CA ALA A 94 6.75 -7.95 23.22
C ALA A 94 8.06 -7.80 24.03
N SER A 95 8.97 -6.92 23.59
CA SER A 95 10.21 -6.62 24.32
C SER A 95 9.93 -6.01 25.70
N LYS A 96 9.01 -5.03 25.78
CA LYS A 96 8.60 -4.42 27.06
C LYS A 96 7.90 -5.44 27.97
N GLY A 97 7.14 -6.38 27.40
CA GLY A 97 6.54 -7.50 28.13
C GLY A 97 7.60 -8.37 28.80
N LYS A 98 8.69 -8.69 28.10
CA LYS A 98 9.83 -9.42 28.68
C LYS A 98 10.53 -8.64 29.79
N GLU A 99 10.72 -7.34 29.60
CA GLU A 99 11.32 -6.47 30.61
C GLU A 99 10.47 -6.42 31.88
N LEU A 100 9.14 -6.31 31.73
CA LEU A 100 8.19 -6.34 32.84
C LEU A 100 8.23 -7.67 33.61
N GLN A 101 8.31 -8.80 32.89
CA GLN A 101 8.50 -10.11 33.51
C GLN A 101 9.82 -10.17 34.29
N LYS A 102 10.91 -9.69 33.69
CA LYS A 102 12.24 -9.68 34.33
C LYS A 102 12.22 -8.86 35.63
N MET A 103 11.65 -7.65 35.61
CA MET A 103 11.51 -6.82 36.81
C MET A 103 10.70 -7.52 37.90
N GLY A 104 9.59 -8.17 37.55
CA GLY A 104 8.79 -8.92 38.52
C GLY A 104 9.56 -10.10 39.13
N ILE A 105 10.34 -10.83 38.32
CA ILE A 105 11.18 -11.95 38.78
C ILE A 105 12.31 -11.45 39.69
N GLU A 106 13.00 -10.37 39.31
CA GLU A 106 14.08 -9.78 40.11
C GLU A 106 13.55 -9.31 41.47
N TRP A 107 12.41 -8.63 41.47
CA TRP A 107 11.75 -8.19 42.69
C TRP A 107 11.42 -9.36 43.64
N ILE A 108 10.89 -10.47 43.11
CA ILE A 108 10.56 -11.68 43.90
C ILE A 108 11.83 -12.35 44.45
N ARG A 109 12.95 -12.32 43.70
CA ARG A 109 14.23 -12.87 44.18
C ARG A 109 14.81 -12.08 45.34
N GLU A 110 14.75 -10.76 45.27
CA GLU A 110 15.34 -9.86 46.28
C GLU A 110 14.50 -9.79 47.55
N ASN A 111 13.18 -9.74 47.43
CA ASN A 111 12.27 -9.54 48.56
C ASN A 111 11.77 -10.86 49.18
N LYS A 112 12.25 -12.01 48.68
CA LYS A 112 11.69 -13.35 48.92
C LYS A 112 10.24 -13.43 48.44
N PHE A 113 9.63 -14.61 48.51
CA PHE A 113 8.24 -14.85 48.11
C PHE A 113 7.27 -14.21 49.12
N ASP A 114 7.32 -12.89 49.25
CA ASP A 114 6.19 -12.12 49.75
C ASP A 114 5.20 -11.99 48.60
N THR A 115 3.96 -12.38 48.85
CA THR A 115 2.78 -12.33 47.97
C THR A 115 2.40 -10.91 47.50
N SER A 116 3.38 -10.04 47.31
CA SER A 116 3.30 -8.79 46.57
C SER A 116 2.57 -8.97 45.24
N SER A 117 1.27 -8.67 45.28
CA SER A 117 0.36 -8.81 44.15
C SER A 117 0.84 -8.07 42.90
N SER A 118 1.62 -6.99 43.07
CA SER A 118 2.20 -6.19 41.99
C SER A 118 3.28 -6.93 41.19
N ALA A 119 4.21 -7.65 41.82
CA ALA A 119 5.30 -8.35 41.13
C ALA A 119 4.79 -9.57 40.35
N VAL A 120 3.88 -10.34 40.96
CA VAL A 120 3.21 -11.46 40.29
C VAL A 120 2.33 -10.96 39.13
N SER A 121 1.57 -9.87 39.33
CA SER A 121 0.77 -9.25 38.26
C SER A 121 1.64 -8.73 37.10
N ALA A 122 2.81 -8.17 37.39
CA ALA A 122 3.76 -7.74 36.37
C ALA A 122 4.25 -8.90 35.50
N ILE A 123 4.55 -10.06 36.09
CA ILE A 123 4.93 -11.27 35.36
C ILE A 123 3.79 -11.74 34.44
N PHE A 124 2.58 -11.89 34.97
CA PHE A 124 1.43 -12.33 34.17
C PHE A 124 1.11 -11.36 33.04
N LYS A 125 1.04 -10.06 33.33
CA LYS A 125 0.77 -9.04 32.31
C LYS A 125 1.88 -9.00 31.27
N GLY A 126 3.14 -9.11 31.67
CA GLY A 126 4.26 -9.13 30.74
C GLY A 126 4.26 -10.36 29.84
N ALA A 127 3.89 -11.52 30.36
CA ALA A 127 3.76 -12.77 29.58
C ALA A 127 2.58 -12.71 28.60
N GLU A 128 1.46 -12.13 29.01
CA GLU A 128 0.30 -11.93 28.14
C GLU A 128 0.58 -10.95 27.01
N LEU A 129 1.28 -9.85 27.32
CA LEU A 129 1.67 -8.84 26.35
C LEU A 129 2.68 -9.39 25.34
N GLU A 130 3.61 -10.24 25.77
CA GLU A 130 4.52 -10.96 24.88
C GLU A 130 3.76 -11.94 23.96
N ARG A 131 2.89 -12.79 24.55
CA ARG A 131 2.15 -13.82 23.82
C ARG A 131 1.28 -13.21 22.71
N THR A 132 0.52 -12.18 23.06
CA THR A 132 -0.39 -11.50 22.13
C THR A 132 0.39 -10.74 21.06
N SER A 133 1.37 -9.93 21.45
CA SER A 133 2.08 -9.06 20.50
C SER A 133 2.96 -9.86 19.53
N ARG A 134 3.66 -10.89 20.02
CA ARG A 134 4.52 -11.72 19.18
C ARG A 134 3.69 -12.54 18.19
N GLY A 135 2.63 -13.20 18.65
CA GLY A 135 1.75 -14.02 17.80
C GLY A 135 1.08 -13.21 16.68
N ILE A 136 0.67 -11.97 16.96
CA ILE A 136 0.10 -11.07 15.95
C ILE A 136 1.18 -10.61 14.96
N SER A 137 2.36 -10.22 15.45
CA SER A 137 3.44 -9.73 14.58
C SER A 137 3.94 -10.78 13.59
N GLU A 138 4.07 -12.04 14.02
CA GLU A 138 4.51 -13.14 13.16
C GLU A 138 3.45 -13.46 12.09
N ARG A 139 2.16 -13.39 12.43
CA ARG A 139 1.06 -13.56 11.48
C ARG A 139 1.00 -12.44 10.45
N LEU A 140 1.13 -11.19 10.87
CA LEU A 140 1.14 -10.04 9.95
C LEU A 140 2.31 -10.11 8.95
N VAL A 141 3.51 -10.46 9.41
CA VAL A 141 4.67 -10.65 8.52
C VAL A 141 4.44 -11.81 7.55
N LYS A 142 3.75 -12.87 7.97
CA LYS A 142 3.42 -14.00 7.09
C LYS A 142 2.39 -13.58 6.02
N MET A 143 1.35 -12.85 6.41
CA MET A 143 0.33 -12.34 5.50
C MET A 143 0.93 -11.39 4.45
N LEU A 144 1.82 -10.49 4.87
CA LEU A 144 2.48 -9.55 3.95
C LEU A 144 3.36 -10.23 2.88
N LYS A 145 3.77 -11.49 3.11
CA LYS A 145 4.58 -12.27 2.17
C LYS A 145 3.76 -13.24 1.32
N MET A 146 2.46 -13.35 1.59
CA MET A 146 1.56 -14.23 0.85
C MET A 146 1.05 -13.52 -0.40
N SER A 147 0.79 -14.27 -1.47
CA SER A 147 0.04 -13.75 -2.62
C SER A 147 -1.44 -13.60 -2.26
N ASP A 148 -2.15 -12.75 -2.99
CA ASP A 148 -3.58 -12.49 -2.79
C ASP A 148 -4.43 -13.78 -2.79
N GLU A 149 -4.13 -14.71 -3.71
CA GLU A 149 -4.79 -16.03 -3.74
C GLU A 149 -4.58 -16.83 -2.44
N THR A 150 -3.37 -16.74 -1.88
CA THR A 150 -3.03 -17.43 -0.64
C THR A 150 -3.67 -16.74 0.57
N LEU A 151 -3.81 -15.40 0.52
CA LEU A 151 -4.53 -14.62 1.53
C LEU A 151 -6.01 -14.96 1.56
N LEU A 152 -6.66 -15.09 0.40
CA LEU A 152 -8.07 -15.50 0.31
C LEU A 152 -8.30 -16.89 0.88
N LEU A 153 -7.43 -17.85 0.58
CA LEU A 153 -7.51 -19.20 1.16
C LEU A 153 -7.29 -19.21 2.68
N GLU A 154 -6.37 -18.40 3.19
CA GLU A 154 -6.13 -18.29 4.63
C GLU A 154 -7.30 -17.56 5.33
N ALA A 155 -7.90 -16.55 4.69
CA ALA A 155 -9.09 -15.87 5.15
C ALA A 155 -10.30 -16.82 5.21
N GLN A 156 -10.53 -17.63 4.17
CA GLN A 156 -11.57 -18.68 4.17
C GLN A 156 -11.37 -19.66 5.33
N LYS A 157 -10.16 -20.17 5.53
CA LYS A 157 -9.87 -21.08 6.67
C LYS A 157 -10.09 -20.43 8.04
N LEU A 158 -9.84 -19.14 8.16
CA LEU A 158 -10.10 -18.41 9.42
C LEU A 158 -11.61 -18.19 9.61
N LEU A 159 -12.34 -17.92 8.52
CA LEU A 159 -13.79 -17.78 8.52
C LEU A 159 -14.49 -19.10 8.87
N GLU A 160 -14.07 -20.22 8.27
CA GLU A 160 -14.56 -21.56 8.55
C GLU A 160 -14.32 -21.97 10.01
N LYS A 161 -13.13 -21.68 10.54
CA LYS A 161 -12.84 -21.90 11.97
C LYS A 161 -13.68 -21.03 12.90
N ALA A 162 -14.06 -19.83 12.45
CA ALA A 162 -14.93 -18.93 13.22
C ALA A 162 -16.39 -19.38 13.13
N SER A 163 -16.86 -19.88 11.97
CA SER A 163 -18.21 -20.43 11.80
C SER A 163 -18.40 -21.74 12.57
N ASP A 164 -17.36 -22.59 12.67
CA ASP A 164 -17.39 -23.79 13.51
C ASP A 164 -17.54 -23.48 15.01
N SER A 165 -17.35 -22.22 15.43
CA SER A 165 -17.53 -21.76 16.80
C SER A 165 -18.88 -21.08 17.10
N GLY A 166 -19.80 -20.99 16.14
CA GLY A 166 -21.16 -20.49 16.37
C GLY A 166 -21.99 -20.36 15.09
N GLU A 167 -23.16 -21.04 15.11
CA GLU A 167 -24.32 -20.96 14.20
C GLU A 167 -24.09 -20.57 12.73
N ILE A 168 -24.30 -21.56 11.86
CA ILE A 168 -24.39 -21.44 10.40
C ILE A 168 -25.50 -20.44 10.04
N ILE A 169 -25.14 -19.27 9.51
CA ILE A 169 -26.05 -18.45 8.72
C ILE A 169 -25.86 -18.90 7.27
N ASP A 170 -26.71 -19.81 6.80
CA ASP A 170 -26.82 -20.14 5.39
C ASP A 170 -27.19 -18.86 4.63
N MET A 171 -26.28 -18.37 3.80
CA MET A 171 -26.55 -17.28 2.88
C MET A 171 -27.24 -17.90 1.65
N GLU A 172 -28.57 -18.02 1.69
CA GLU A 172 -29.36 -18.36 0.51
C GLU A 172 -29.13 -17.30 -0.56
N VAL A 173 -28.50 -17.70 -1.66
CA VAL A 173 -28.43 -16.91 -2.89
C VAL A 173 -29.81 -16.97 -3.53
N THR A 174 -30.59 -15.90 -3.38
CA THR A 174 -31.78 -15.68 -4.19
C THR A 174 -31.35 -15.16 -5.55
N GLU A 175 -31.46 -15.99 -6.59
CA GLU A 175 -31.45 -15.55 -7.98
C GLU A 175 -32.70 -14.70 -8.22
N GLU A 176 -32.54 -13.38 -8.39
CA GLU A 176 -33.60 -12.53 -8.92
C GLU A 176 -33.66 -12.72 -10.45
N GLU A 177 -34.72 -13.37 -10.94
CA GLU A 177 -35.11 -13.29 -12.35
C GLU A 177 -35.45 -11.83 -12.69
N VAL A 178 -34.72 -11.26 -13.64
CA VAL A 178 -35.03 -9.94 -14.20
C VAL A 178 -36.11 -10.13 -15.27
N GLU A 179 -37.30 -9.56 -15.02
CA GLU A 179 -38.43 -9.48 -15.97
C GLU A 179 -38.15 -8.52 -17.14
#